data_AF-A0A3P7IZN2-F1
#
_entry.id   AF-A0A3P7IZN2-F1
#
_cell.length_a   1.000
_cell.length_b   1.000
_cell.length_c   1.000
_cell.angle_alpha   90.00
_cell.angle_beta   90.00
_cell.angle_gamma   90.00
#
_symmetry.space_group_name_H-M   'P 1'
#
loop_
_entity.id
_entity.type
_entity.pdbx_description
1 polymer ?
#
loop_
_entity_poly.entity_id
_entity_poly.type
_entity_poly.pdbx_seq_one_letter_code
_entity_poly.pdbx_strand_id
1 'polypeptide(L)' 'MRNAQMSAKHGGTVVLHKLDLTDAAKLKSTFEEVLSNPSYARNSERLSQMLRNQPISPKELLLKHVNFAANSSTVSS' A
#
# COMPACT_ATOMS: atom_id res chain seq x y z
N MET A 1 -8.92 -5.42 -6.91
CA MET A 1 -7.44 -5.56 -6.75
C MET A 1 -6.69 -4.26 -6.47
N ARG A 2 -7.37 -3.10 -6.30
CA ARG A 2 -6.69 -1.80 -6.16
C ARG A 2 -5.67 -1.74 -5.01
N ASN A 3 -6.00 -2.29 -3.84
CA ASN A 3 -5.10 -2.28 -2.68
C ASN A 3 -3.85 -3.14 -2.92
N ALA A 4 -4.02 -4.36 -3.45
CA ALA A 4 -2.90 -5.26 -3.78
C ALA A 4 -1.95 -4.63 -4.82
N GLN A 5 -2.51 -3.97 -5.85
CA GLN A 5 -1.71 -3.24 -6.83
C GLN A 5 -0.96 -2.06 -6.22
N MET A 6 -1.56 -1.33 -5.28
CA MET A 6 -0.87 -0.25 -4.56
C MET A 6 0.27 -0.80 -3.69
N SER A 7 0.07 -1.91 -2.99
CA SER A 7 1.14 -2.57 -2.23
C SER A 7 2.28 -3.05 -3.14
N ALA A 8 1.96 -3.57 -4.32
CA ALA A 8 2.96 -4.02 -5.29
C ALA A 8 3.74 -2.85 -5.91
N LYS A 9 3.10 -1.69 -6.12
CA LYS A 9 3.81 -0.45 -6.53
C LYS A 9 4.87 -0.02 -5.53
N HIS A 10 4.66 -0.29 -4.24
CA HIS A 10 5.66 -0.04 -3.21
C HIS A 10 6.75 -1.13 -3.14
N GLY A 11 6.69 -2.15 -4.01
CA GLY A 11 7.77 -3.13 -4.20
C GLY A 11 7.95 -4.13 -3.05
N GLY A 12 7.04 -4.16 -2.08
CA GLY A 12 7.08 -5.06 -0.92
C GLY A 12 6.19 -6.29 -1.05
N THR A 13 5.41 -6.43 -2.13
CA THR A 13 4.42 -7.51 -2.28
C THR A 13 4.28 -7.97 -3.73
N VAL A 14 3.88 -9.24 -3.91
CA VAL A 14 3.50 -9.84 -5.20
C VAL A 14 1.98 -9.97 -5.27
N VAL A 15 1.39 -9.69 -6.43
CA VAL A 15 -0.06 -9.87 -6.66
C VAL A 15 -0.30 -11.20 -7.34
N LEU A 16 -1.15 -12.04 -6.73
CA LEU A 16 -1.64 -13.28 -7.32
C LEU A 16 -3.15 -13.20 -7.56
N HIS A 17 -3.62 -13.74 -8.68
CA HIS A 17 -5.03 -13.96 -8.96
C HIS A 17 -5.53 -15.23 -8.27
N LYS A 18 -6.84 -15.32 -8.00
CA LYS A 18 -7.43 -16.49 -7.35
C LYS A 18 -7.14 -17.81 -8.08
N LEU A 19 -7.08 -17.75 -9.41
CA LEU A 19 -6.75 -18.91 -10.26
C LEU A 19 -5.27 -19.31 -10.18
N ASP A 20 -4.38 -18.40 -9.77
CA ASP A 20 -2.96 -18.71 -9.58
C ASP A 20 -2.75 -19.61 -8.36
N LEU A 21 -3.71 -19.60 -7.41
CA LEU A 21 -3.63 -20.41 -6.19
C LEU A 21 -3.82 -21.91 -6.44
N THR A 22 -4.38 -22.29 -7.60
CA THR A 22 -4.50 -23.71 -7.99
C THR A 22 -3.24 -24.22 -8.67
N ASP A 23 -2.31 -23.33 -9.03
CA ASP A 23 -1.04 -23.68 -9.67
C ASP A 23 0.09 -23.74 -8.63
N ALA A 24 0.41 -24.96 -8.19
CA ALA A 24 1.44 -25.20 -7.19
C ALA A 24 2.85 -24.77 -7.66
N ALA A 25 3.14 -24.85 -8.97
CA ALA A 25 4.43 -24.45 -9.50
C ALA A 25 4.59 -22.94 -9.45
N LYS A 26 3.55 -22.20 -9.84
CA LYS A 26 3.50 -20.74 -9.74
C LYS A 26 3.61 -20.25 -8.30
N LEU A 27 2.89 -20.90 -7.36
CA LEU A 27 3.02 -20.58 -5.95
C LEU A 27 4.45 -20.79 -5.44
N LYS A 28 5.05 -21.93 -5.74
CA LYS A 28 6.43 -22.24 -5.34
C LYS A 28 7.41 -21.19 -5.86
N SER A 29 7.34 -20.85 -7.16
CA SER A 29 8.24 -19.84 -7.74
C SER A 29 8.04 -18.46 -7.11
N THR A 30 6.80 -18.07 -6.82
CA THR A 30 6.52 -16.79 -6.14
C THR A 30 7.09 -16.77 -4.72
N PHE A 31 6.98 -17.86 -3.97
CA PHE A 31 7.59 -17.94 -2.64
C PHE A 31 9.12 -17.89 -2.71
N GLU A 32 9.73 -18.64 -3.63
CA GLU A 32 11.19 -18.60 -3.85
C GLU A 32 11.66 -17.19 -4.20
N GLU A 33 10.93 -16.47 -5.05
CA GLU A 33 11.23 -15.08 -5.40
C GLU A 33 11.19 -14.16 -4.17
N VAL A 34 10.08 -14.20 -3.41
CA VAL A 34 9.90 -13.32 -2.24
C VAL A 34 10.93 -13.61 -1.14
N LEU A 35 11.30 -14.87 -0.94
CA LEU A 35 12.25 -15.28 0.10
C LEU A 35 13.72 -15.03 -0.30
N SER A 36 14.05 -15.14 -1.59
CA SER A 36 15.43 -14.96 -2.07
C SER A 36 15.77 -13.52 -2.43
N ASN A 37 14.79 -12.69 -2.79
CA ASN A 37 15.02 -11.32 -3.20
C ASN A 37 14.90 -10.35 -2.00
N PRO A 38 16.01 -9.79 -1.49
CA PRO A 38 15.99 -8.90 -0.31
C PRO A 38 15.29 -7.56 -0.56
N SER A 39 14.95 -7.21 -1.82
CA SER A 39 14.20 -5.99 -2.10
C SER A 39 12.81 -5.99 -1.45
N TYR A 40 12.13 -7.14 -1.35
CA TYR A 40 10.82 -7.25 -0.69
C TYR A 40 10.88 -6.83 0.77
N ALA A 41 11.88 -7.32 1.51
CA ALA A 41 12.09 -6.96 2.91
C ALA A 41 12.46 -5.47 3.06
N ARG A 42 13.43 -4.98 2.27
CA ARG A 42 13.88 -3.57 2.33
C ARG A 42 12.75 -2.58 2.02
N ASN A 43 11.94 -2.88 1.00
CA ASN A 43 10.82 -2.03 0.59
C ASN A 43 9.71 -2.03 1.65
N SER A 44 9.41 -3.19 2.24
CA SER A 44 8.43 -3.30 3.32
C SER A 44 8.87 -2.53 4.56
N GLU A 45 10.15 -2.63 4.94
CA GLU A 45 10.72 -1.87 6.06
C GLU A 45 10.67 -0.37 5.80
N ARG A 46 11.09 0.07 4.61
CA ARG A 46 11.02 1.49 4.20
C ARG A 46 9.60 2.02 4.29
N LEU A 47 8.62 1.30 3.75
CA LEU A 47 7.21 1.70 3.82
C LEU A 47 6.73 1.79 5.28
N SER A 48 7.13 0.83 6.11
CA SER A 48 6.82 0.82 7.54
C SER A 48 7.39 2.05 8.27
N GLN A 49 8.64 2.43 7.95
CA GLN A 49 9.27 3.64 8.48
C GLN A 49 8.54 4.91 8.00
N MET A 50 8.15 4.99 6.74
CA MET A 50 7.38 6.12 6.20
C MET A 50 6.03 6.29 6.90
N LEU A 51 5.34 5.19 7.21
CA LEU A 51 4.07 5.22 7.94
C LEU A 51 4.24 5.64 9.40
N ARG A 52 5.33 5.22 10.05
CA ARG A 52 5.66 5.65 11.42
C ARG A 52 6.06 7.12 11.50
N ASN A 53 6.79 7.60 10.50
CA ASN A 53 7.35 8.96 10.48
C ASN A 53 6.48 9.94 9.67
N GLN A 54 5.19 9.65 9.49
CA GLN A 54 4.32 10.49 8.69
C GLN A 54 4.14 11.86 9.38
N PRO A 55 4.40 12.99 8.69
CA PRO A 55 4.49 14.31 9.32
C PRO A 55 3.16 14.84 9.84
N ILE A 56 2.04 14.28 9.38
CA ILE A 56 0.69 14.66 9.77
C ILE A 56 -0.05 13.39 10.13
N SER A 57 -0.67 13.35 11.32
CA SER A 57 -1.45 12.20 11.73
C SER A 57 -2.68 12.00 10.83
N PRO A 58 -3.15 10.76 10.62
CA PRO A 58 -4.36 10.51 9.84
C PRO A 58 -5.60 11.29 10.34
N LYS A 59 -5.70 11.49 11.66
CA LYS A 59 -6.77 12.29 12.29
C LYS A 59 -6.70 13.74 11.86
N GLU A 60 -5.52 14.34 11.91
CA GLU A 60 -5.33 15.74 11.53
C GLU A 60 -5.55 15.94 10.02
N LEU A 61 -5.09 15.00 9.20
CA LEU A 61 -5.35 15.02 7.76
C LEU A 61 -6.86 14.96 7.46
N LEU A 62 -7.61 14.10 8.16
CA LEU A 62 -9.06 14.01 8.05
C LEU A 62 -9.73 15.35 8.39
N LEU A 63 -9.36 15.97 9.52
CA LEU A 63 -9.89 17.26 9.93
C LEU A 63 -9.60 18.36 8.89
N LYS A 64 -8.39 18.39 8.33
CA LYS A 64 -8.02 19.33 7.25
C LYS A 64 -8.89 19.13 6.02
N HIS A 65 -9.14 17.89 5.59
CA HIS A 65 -10.00 17.61 4.45
C HIS A 65 -11.47 17.99 4.70
N VAL A 66 -12.00 17.70 5.89
CA VAL A 66 -13.38 18.07 6.27
C VAL A 66 -13.53 19.59 6.29
N ASN A 67 -12.60 20.31 6.93
CA ASN A 67 -12.62 21.77 6.97
C ASN A 67 -12.49 22.39 5.58
N PHE A 68 -11.62 21.85 4.72
CA PHE A 68 -11.49 22.30 3.34
C PHE A 68 -12.81 22.14 2.56
N ALA A 69 -13.47 20.99 2.69
CA ALA A 69 -14.75 20.72 2.03
C ALA A 69 -15.88 21.63 2.56
N ALA A 70 -15.93 21.90 3.87
CA ALA A 70 -16.91 22.80 4.47
C ALA A 70 -16.70 24.26 4.05
N ASN A 71 -15.44 24.71 3.98
CA ASN A 71 -15.13 26.07 3.54
C ASN A 71 -15.42 26.27 2.05
N SER A 72 -15.12 25.28 1.20
CA SER A 72 -15.39 25.38 -0.24
C SER A 72 -16.89 25.38 -0.57
N SER A 73 -17.72 24.70 0.21
CA SER A 73 -19.18 24.80 0.09
C SER A 73 -19.74 26.15 0.54
N THR A 74 -19.09 26.80 1.51
CA THR A 74 -19.54 28.11 2.04
C THR A 74 -19.20 29.28 1.10
N VAL A 75 -18.16 29.14 0.26
CA VAL A 75 -17.76 30.17 -0.74
C VAL A 75 -18.58 30.07 -2.04
N SER A 76 -19.37 29.01 -2.23
CA SER A 76 -20.24 28.82 -3.40
C SER A 76 -21.72 29.16 -3.14
N SER A 77 -22.04 29.83 -2.03
CA SER A 77 -23.40 30.24 -1.64
C SER A 77 -23.55 31.75 -1.62
#